data_AF-A0A7W7HV73-F1
#
_entry.id   AF-A0A7W7HV73-F1
#
_cell.length_a   1.000
_cell.length_b   1.000
_cell.length_c   1.000
_cell.angle_alpha   90.00
_cell.angle_beta   90.00
_cell.angle_gamma   90.00
#
_symmetry.space_group_name_H-M   'P 1'
#
loop_
_entity.id
_entity.type
_entity.pdbx_description
1 polymer ?
#
loop_
_entity_poly.entity_id
_entity_poly.type
_entity_poly.pdbx_seq_one_letter_code
_entity_poly.pdbx_strand_id
1 'polypeptide(L)'
;MRTLEPEQWRVMGTLISLCGERALLDNMLKQQDVSPEAVCDLAERGLIVTKLNGEEIDDLTPGLIKTYRRKMFLTRSKAGESYIWNDPHRVLRSPGRSRHGLSLTFMLGMISFDDLAGLAREGLIYALAEDDLAPVDLANARQRWAGSAKVVLPGGAEVWTNAVIVRTTKAGQRYVERY
;
A
#
# COMPACT_ATOMS: atom_id res chain seq x y z
N MET A 1 17.45 12.84 -4.32
CA MET A 1 16.06 13.02 -3.85
C MET A 1 16.01 12.52 -2.42
N ARG A 2 15.48 13.28 -1.45
CA ARG A 2 15.48 12.91 -0.02
C ARG A 2 14.53 11.72 0.22
N THR A 3 14.96 10.73 1.01
CA THR A 3 14.12 9.59 1.42
C THR A 3 12.87 10.08 2.16
N LEU A 4 11.76 9.35 2.06
CA LEU A 4 10.54 9.66 2.81
C LEU A 4 10.66 9.16 4.24
N GLU A 5 10.14 9.94 5.18
CA GLU A 5 10.03 9.56 6.58
C GLU A 5 8.95 8.46 6.75
N PRO A 6 8.99 7.65 7.83
CA PRO A 6 8.02 6.57 8.06
C PRO A 6 6.55 7.00 7.99
N GLU A 7 6.24 8.21 8.46
CA GLU A 7 4.89 8.78 8.41
C GLU A 7 4.44 9.11 6.99
N GLN A 8 5.34 9.65 6.18
CA GLN A 8 5.09 9.94 4.76
C GLN A 8 4.90 8.64 3.98
N TRP A 9 5.66 7.60 4.31
CA TRP A 9 5.45 6.27 3.72
C TRP A 9 4.10 5.65 4.08
N ARG A 10 3.53 5.95 5.25
CA ARG A 10 2.19 5.49 5.61
C ARG A 10 1.10 6.15 4.76
N VAL A 11 1.27 7.43 4.40
CA VAL A 11 0.43 8.12 3.41
C VAL A 11 0.54 7.44 2.06
N MET A 12 1.76 7.28 1.55
CA MET A 12 1.98 6.68 0.22
C MET A 12 1.47 5.24 0.16
N GLY A 13 1.73 4.43 1.19
CA GLY A 13 1.26 3.05 1.30
C GLY A 13 -0.27 2.97 1.22
N THR A 14 -0.97 3.83 1.93
CA THR A 14 -2.44 3.92 1.86
C THR A 14 -2.91 4.23 0.45
N LEU A 15 -2.27 5.19 -0.23
CA LEU A 15 -2.64 5.54 -1.61
C LEU A 15 -2.33 4.43 -2.63
N ILE A 16 -1.33 3.58 -2.37
CA ILE A 16 -1.07 2.37 -3.18
C ILE A 16 -2.18 1.34 -2.94
N SER A 17 -2.53 1.08 -1.68
CA SER A 17 -3.61 0.15 -1.30
C SER A 17 -4.96 0.49 -1.93
N LEU A 18 -5.18 1.77 -2.25
CA LEU A 18 -6.39 2.26 -2.91
C LEU A 18 -6.37 2.10 -4.44
N CYS A 19 -5.31 1.55 -5.04
CA CYS A 19 -5.26 1.16 -6.45
C CYS A 19 -5.65 2.26 -7.46
N GLY A 20 -5.39 3.53 -7.13
CA GLY A 20 -5.73 4.69 -7.98
C GLY A 20 -6.99 5.44 -7.55
N GLU A 21 -7.71 4.94 -6.55
CA GLU A 21 -8.76 5.68 -5.88
C GLU A 21 -8.18 6.77 -4.97
N ARG A 22 -9.05 7.71 -4.59
CA ARG A 22 -8.72 8.84 -3.71
C ARG A 22 -8.93 8.47 -2.24
N ALA A 23 -8.00 8.87 -1.38
CA ALA A 23 -8.15 8.74 0.07
C ALA A 23 -8.88 9.96 0.65
N LEU A 24 -9.86 9.74 1.52
CA LEU A 24 -10.39 10.83 2.36
C LEU A 24 -9.35 11.19 3.44
N LEU A 25 -8.95 12.46 3.52
CA LEU A 25 -7.87 12.90 4.41
C LEU A 25 -8.15 12.58 5.87
N ASP A 26 -9.37 12.82 6.37
CA ASP A 26 -9.75 12.51 7.76
C ASP A 26 -9.57 11.03 8.11
N ASN A 27 -9.86 10.11 7.17
CA ASN A 27 -9.65 8.67 7.39
C ASN A 27 -8.17 8.34 7.45
N MET A 28 -7.37 8.90 6.54
CA MET A 28 -5.93 8.66 6.49
C MET A 28 -5.24 9.12 7.78
N LEU A 29 -5.49 10.36 8.24
CA LEU A 29 -4.87 10.90 9.46
C LEU A 29 -5.21 10.05 10.69
N LYS A 30 -6.47 9.60 10.82
CA LYS A 30 -6.93 8.79 11.96
C LYS A 30 -6.42 7.35 11.94
N GLN A 31 -6.46 6.70 10.77
CA GLN A 31 -6.18 5.26 10.67
C GLN A 31 -4.68 4.98 10.61
N GLN A 32 -3.90 5.90 10.04
CA GLN A 32 -2.50 5.69 9.74
C GLN A 32 -1.56 6.39 10.73
N ASP A 33 -2.11 7.13 11.70
CA ASP A 33 -1.34 7.89 12.68
C ASP A 33 -0.39 8.87 11.97
N VAL A 34 -0.99 9.69 11.10
CA VAL A 34 -0.29 10.63 10.21
C VAL A 34 -0.63 12.06 10.64
N SER A 35 0.41 12.89 10.73
CA SER A 35 0.37 14.31 11.01
C SER A 35 -0.02 15.12 9.77
N PRO A 36 -0.74 16.24 9.93
CA PRO A 36 -0.97 17.20 8.85
C PRO A 36 0.33 17.65 8.18
N GLU A 37 1.40 17.80 8.95
CA GLU A 37 2.73 18.24 8.51
C GLU A 37 3.33 17.26 7.50
N ALA A 38 3.29 15.95 7.75
CA ALA A 38 3.76 14.95 6.80
C ALA A 38 2.99 14.96 5.47
N VAL A 39 1.70 15.31 5.50
CA VAL A 39 0.89 15.47 4.28
C VAL A 39 1.30 16.71 3.52
N CYS A 40 1.48 17.85 4.20
CA CYS A 40 1.96 19.09 3.57
C CYS A 40 3.33 18.87 2.90
N ASP A 41 4.27 18.24 3.58
CA ASP A 41 5.60 17.94 3.03
C ASP A 41 5.52 17.11 1.74
N LEU A 42 4.63 16.10 1.69
CA LEU A 42 4.42 15.29 0.49
C LEU A 42 3.82 16.10 -0.66
N ALA A 43 2.91 17.03 -0.35
CA ALA A 43 2.29 17.92 -1.34
C ALA A 43 3.31 18.94 -1.88
N GLU A 44 4.11 19.56 -1.01
CA GLU A 44 5.19 20.48 -1.38
C GLU A 44 6.24 19.80 -2.27
N ARG A 45 6.55 18.53 -1.99
CA ARG A 45 7.42 17.70 -2.83
C ARG A 45 6.77 17.26 -4.15
N GLY A 46 5.51 17.63 -4.38
CA GLY A 46 4.75 17.27 -5.57
C GLY A 46 4.48 15.77 -5.70
N LEU A 47 4.54 14.99 -4.61
CA LEU A 47 4.34 13.53 -4.64
C LEU A 47 2.86 13.15 -4.51
N ILE A 48 2.05 14.02 -3.93
CA ILE A 48 0.61 13.86 -3.82
C ILE A 48 -0.10 15.08 -4.37
N VAL A 49 -1.36 14.91 -4.73
CA VAL A 49 -2.30 15.96 -5.08
C VAL A 49 -3.40 15.96 -4.04
N THR A 50 -3.72 17.13 -3.50
CA THR A 50 -4.81 17.30 -2.53
C THR A 50 -5.93 18.11 -3.18
N LYS A 51 -7.17 17.63 -3.05
CA LYS A 51 -8.36 18.30 -3.60
C LYS A 51 -9.38 18.61 -2.51
N LEU A 52 -9.92 19.82 -2.51
CA LEU A 52 -11.06 20.24 -1.68
C LEU A 52 -12.23 20.57 -2.58
N ASN A 53 -13.38 19.90 -2.38
CA ASN A 53 -14.57 20.06 -3.22
C ASN A 53 -14.34 19.87 -4.73
N GLY A 54 -13.29 19.12 -5.12
CA GLY A 54 -12.94 18.84 -6.51
C GLY A 54 -11.84 19.74 -7.08
N GLU A 55 -11.51 20.84 -6.41
CA GLU A 55 -10.44 21.76 -6.80
C GLU A 55 -9.13 21.37 -6.13
N GLU A 56 -8.04 21.42 -6.88
CA GLU A 56 -6.69 21.19 -6.37
C GLU A 56 -6.25 22.36 -5.48
N ILE A 57 -5.54 22.05 -4.39
CA ILE A 57 -5.07 23.03 -3.42
C ILE A 57 -3.57 23.22 -3.65
N ASP A 58 -3.19 24.39 -4.15
CA ASP A 58 -1.79 24.70 -4.46
C ASP A 58 -0.93 24.94 -3.20
N ASP A 59 -1.49 25.61 -2.19
CA ASP A 59 -0.80 25.91 -0.92
C ASP A 59 -1.49 25.18 0.25
N LEU A 60 -1.07 23.93 0.48
CA LEU A 60 -1.62 23.10 1.55
C LEU A 60 -0.90 23.38 2.88
N THR A 61 -1.66 23.84 3.87
CA THR A 61 -1.12 24.11 5.22
C THR A 61 -1.73 23.18 6.29
N PRO A 62 -1.03 22.93 7.41
CA PRO A 62 -1.59 22.15 8.52
C PRO A 62 -2.91 22.72 9.06
N GLY A 63 -3.07 24.05 9.03
CA GLY A 63 -4.30 24.74 9.43
C GLY A 63 -5.48 24.42 8.50
N LEU A 64 -5.26 24.44 7.18
CA LEU A 64 -6.28 24.05 6.20
C LEU A 64 -6.70 22.60 6.38
N ILE A 65 -5.73 21.69 6.57
CA ILE A 65 -6.00 20.27 6.84
C ILE A 65 -6.87 20.12 8.09
N LYS A 66 -6.52 20.77 9.21
CA LYS A 66 -7.29 20.68 10.46
C LYS A 66 -8.74 21.13 10.28
N THR A 67 -8.98 22.19 9.50
CA THR A 67 -10.31 22.75 9.24
C THR A 67 -11.13 21.90 8.27
N TYR A 68 -10.52 21.41 7.20
CA TYR A 68 -11.25 20.85 6.05
C TYR A 68 -10.98 19.38 5.76
N ARG A 69 -10.20 18.65 6.57
CA ARG A 69 -9.85 17.23 6.35
C ARG A 69 -11.03 16.30 6.02
N ARG A 70 -12.24 16.61 6.48
CA ARG A 70 -13.46 15.81 6.18
C ARG A 70 -14.01 16.00 4.76
N LYS A 71 -13.52 17.00 4.02
CA LYS A 71 -13.91 17.34 2.64
C LYS A 71 -12.73 17.27 1.67
N MET A 72 -11.53 16.95 2.18
CA MET A 72 -10.30 16.87 1.40
C MET A 72 -10.02 15.43 0.97
N PHE A 73 -9.63 15.27 -0.29
CA PHE A 73 -9.22 14.01 -0.87
C PHE A 73 -7.78 14.07 -1.34
N LEU A 74 -7.09 12.93 -1.24
CA LEU A 74 -5.70 12.79 -1.66
C LEU A 74 -5.60 11.76 -2.77
N THR A 75 -4.74 12.06 -3.74
CA THR A 75 -4.33 11.13 -4.78
C THR A 75 -2.82 11.20 -4.98
N ARG A 76 -2.23 10.16 -5.57
CA ARG A 76 -0.82 10.21 -6.00
C ARG A 76 -0.71 11.17 -7.19
N SER A 77 0.38 11.94 -7.24
CA SER A 77 0.77 12.63 -8.46
C SER A 77 1.52 11.66 -9.40
N LYS A 78 1.80 12.07 -10.64
CA LYS A 78 2.69 11.31 -11.54
C LYS A 78 4.11 11.13 -10.95
N ALA A 79 4.62 12.14 -10.27
CA ALA A 79 5.92 12.07 -9.61
C ALA A 79 5.88 11.13 -8.39
N GLY A 80 4.79 11.15 -7.62
CA GLY A 80 4.57 10.21 -6.52
C GLY A 80 4.48 8.76 -6.99
N GLU A 81 3.79 8.53 -8.10
CA GLU A 81 3.70 7.22 -8.75
C GLU A 81 5.11 6.72 -9.11
N SER A 82 5.88 7.51 -9.85
CA SER A 82 7.25 7.16 -10.23
C SER A 82 8.15 6.93 -9.00
N TYR A 83 8.01 7.75 -7.96
CA TYR A 83 8.77 7.59 -6.71
C TYR A 83 8.48 6.24 -6.04
N ILE A 84 7.21 5.84 -5.96
CA ILE A 84 6.81 4.53 -5.40
C ILE A 84 7.38 3.38 -6.23
N TRP A 85 7.26 3.44 -7.55
CA TRP A 85 7.71 2.35 -8.43
C TRP A 85 9.22 2.11 -8.36
N ASN A 86 9.98 3.15 -8.03
CA ASN A 86 11.42 3.07 -7.85
C ASN A 86 11.85 2.66 -6.43
N ASP A 87 10.93 2.56 -5.45
CA ASP A 87 11.26 2.08 -4.12
C ASP A 87 11.41 0.55 -4.12
N PRO A 88 12.57 0.00 -3.69
CA PRO A 88 12.78 -1.44 -3.62
C PRO A 88 11.90 -2.12 -2.57
N HIS A 89 11.42 -1.36 -1.58
CA HIS A 89 10.61 -1.87 -0.48
C HIS A 89 9.10 -1.67 -0.69
N ARG A 90 8.66 -1.18 -1.86
CA ARG A 90 7.28 -0.74 -2.11
C ARG A 90 6.22 -1.78 -1.72
N VAL A 91 6.52 -3.05 -1.95
CA VAL A 91 5.63 -4.19 -1.67
C VAL A 91 5.29 -4.29 -0.19
N LEU A 92 6.28 -4.04 0.69
CA LEU A 92 6.08 -4.07 2.13
C LEU A 92 5.47 -2.76 2.65
N ARG A 93 5.73 -1.63 1.97
CA ARG A 93 5.17 -0.32 2.31
C ARG A 93 3.68 -0.18 1.94
N SER A 94 3.24 -0.86 0.87
CA SER A 94 1.88 -0.70 0.32
C SER A 94 0.76 -1.13 1.29
N PRO A 95 0.85 -2.28 1.99
CA PRO A 95 -0.11 -2.66 3.04
C PRO A 95 0.28 -2.15 4.44
N GLY A 96 1.34 -1.33 4.55
CA GLY A 96 2.16 -1.13 5.75
C GLY A 96 1.43 -0.73 7.04
N ARG A 97 0.21 -0.21 7.00
CA ARG A 97 -0.69 -0.12 8.17
C ARG A 97 -2.16 -0.11 7.75
N SER A 98 -2.43 -0.51 6.52
CA SER A 98 -3.78 -0.54 5.98
C SER A 98 -4.50 -1.78 6.51
N ARG A 99 -5.74 -1.61 6.99
CA ARG A 99 -6.64 -2.76 7.22
C ARG A 99 -6.96 -3.48 5.91
N HIS A 100 -6.85 -2.75 4.80
CA HIS A 100 -7.05 -3.24 3.44
C HIS A 100 -5.70 -3.77 2.94
N GLY A 101 -5.61 -5.08 2.71
CA GLY A 101 -4.48 -5.64 1.99
C GLY A 101 -4.61 -5.37 0.50
N LEU A 102 -3.61 -5.80 -0.26
CA LEU A 102 -3.65 -5.76 -1.72
C LEU A 102 -4.02 -7.14 -2.25
N SER A 103 -4.78 -7.19 -3.34
CA SER A 103 -5.00 -8.46 -4.01
C SER A 103 -3.67 -9.02 -4.52
N LEU A 104 -3.53 -10.34 -4.51
CA LEU A 104 -2.34 -11.00 -5.01
C LEU A 104 -2.12 -10.70 -6.50
N THR A 105 -3.20 -10.57 -7.28
CA THR A 105 -3.12 -10.08 -8.67
C THR A 105 -2.39 -8.74 -8.76
N PHE A 106 -2.74 -7.77 -7.90
CA PHE A 106 -2.09 -6.46 -7.91
C PHE A 106 -0.63 -6.56 -7.47
N MET A 107 -0.33 -7.36 -6.45
CA MET A 107 1.04 -7.59 -5.96
C MET A 107 1.93 -8.20 -7.04
N LEU A 108 1.41 -9.14 -7.84
CA LEU A 108 2.15 -9.75 -8.95
C LEU A 108 2.41 -8.79 -10.12
N GLY A 109 1.69 -7.67 -10.19
CA GLY A 109 2.05 -6.55 -11.07
C GLY A 109 3.24 -5.72 -10.56
N MET A 110 3.61 -5.88 -9.28
CA MET A 110 4.70 -5.12 -8.65
C MET A 110 5.96 -5.95 -8.43
N ILE A 111 5.84 -7.25 -8.16
CA ILE A 111 6.96 -8.13 -7.80
C ILE A 111 6.71 -9.54 -8.33
N SER A 112 7.78 -10.32 -8.55
CA SER A 112 7.65 -11.71 -8.96
C SER A 112 6.98 -12.56 -7.87
N PHE A 113 6.36 -13.67 -8.26
CA PHE A 113 5.78 -14.61 -7.30
C PHE A 113 6.85 -15.21 -6.37
N ASP A 114 8.03 -15.53 -6.89
CA ASP A 114 9.11 -16.16 -6.13
C ASP A 114 9.65 -15.24 -5.03
N ASP A 115 9.80 -13.95 -5.33
CA ASP A 115 10.19 -12.94 -4.35
C ASP A 115 9.09 -12.74 -3.31
N LEU A 116 7.82 -12.72 -3.73
CA LEU A 116 6.68 -12.62 -2.81
C LEU A 116 6.63 -13.82 -1.85
N ALA A 117 6.84 -15.03 -2.36
CA ALA A 117 6.97 -16.24 -1.54
C ALA A 117 8.18 -16.15 -0.59
N GLY A 118 9.27 -15.50 -1.02
CA GLY A 118 10.42 -15.17 -0.16
C GLY A 118 10.04 -14.28 1.02
N LEU A 119 9.32 -13.17 0.76
CA LEU A 119 8.81 -12.28 1.81
C LEU A 119 7.86 -13.01 2.78
N ALA A 120 7.05 -13.95 2.28
CA ALA A 120 6.18 -14.77 3.10
C ALA A 120 6.97 -15.75 3.99
N ARG A 121 8.01 -16.39 3.44
CA ARG A 121 8.94 -17.27 4.19
C ARG A 121 9.68 -16.53 5.30
N GLU A 122 10.05 -15.28 5.06
CA GLU A 122 10.65 -14.40 6.08
C GLU A 122 9.64 -13.87 7.10
N GLY A 123 8.34 -14.17 6.93
CA GLY A 123 7.27 -13.70 7.82
C GLY A 123 7.00 -12.21 7.72
N LEU A 124 7.40 -11.55 6.63
CA LEU A 124 7.20 -10.11 6.42
C LEU A 124 5.80 -9.80 5.85
N ILE A 125 5.19 -10.77 5.17
CA ILE A 125 3.81 -10.71 4.67
C ILE A 125 3.04 -11.97 5.04
N TYR A 126 1.72 -11.88 4.94
CA TYR A 126 0.80 -13.01 5.04
C TYR A 126 -0.35 -12.83 4.06
N ALA A 127 -1.04 -13.92 3.73
CA ALA A 127 -2.16 -13.89 2.80
C ALA A 127 -3.39 -14.60 3.35
N LEU A 128 -4.55 -14.11 2.92
CA LEU A 128 -5.87 -14.61 3.29
C LEU A 128 -6.70 -14.79 2.01
N ALA A 129 -7.54 -15.81 1.94
CA ALA A 129 -8.61 -15.86 0.96
C ALA A 129 -9.68 -14.81 1.29
N GLU A 130 -10.21 -14.11 0.30
CA GLU A 130 -11.15 -12.98 0.50
C GLU A 130 -12.48 -13.43 1.12
N ASP A 131 -13.03 -14.56 0.67
CA ASP A 131 -14.38 -15.02 1.02
C ASP A 131 -14.47 -15.61 2.44
N ASP A 132 -13.42 -16.30 2.91
CA ASP A 132 -13.42 -17.02 4.20
C ASP A 132 -12.40 -16.48 5.21
N LEU A 133 -11.57 -15.49 4.82
CA LEU A 133 -10.39 -15.02 5.56
C LEU A 133 -9.47 -16.16 6.02
N ALA A 134 -9.54 -17.32 5.35
CA ALA A 134 -8.72 -18.47 5.64
C ALA A 134 -7.27 -18.17 5.24
N PRO A 135 -6.27 -18.52 6.08
CA PRO A 135 -4.88 -18.33 5.75
C PRO A 135 -4.48 -19.05 4.46
N VAL A 136 -3.75 -18.34 3.60
CA VAL A 136 -3.14 -18.88 2.39
C VAL A 136 -1.64 -19.01 2.64
N ASP A 137 -1.12 -20.24 2.56
CA ASP A 137 0.31 -20.50 2.68
C ASP A 137 1.05 -20.12 1.39
N LEU A 138 1.26 -18.81 1.19
CA LEU A 138 2.03 -18.28 0.06
C LEU A 138 3.49 -18.73 0.08
N ALA A 139 4.05 -19.06 1.24
CA ALA A 139 5.45 -19.45 1.37
C ALA A 139 5.76 -20.75 0.60
N ASN A 140 4.78 -21.65 0.55
CA ASN A 140 4.86 -22.96 -0.10
C ASN A 140 3.91 -23.10 -1.31
N ALA A 141 3.12 -22.07 -1.63
CA ALA A 141 2.33 -22.04 -2.85
C ALA A 141 3.22 -21.88 -4.09
N ARG A 142 2.68 -22.19 -5.26
CA ARG A 142 3.32 -21.91 -6.55
C ARG A 142 2.33 -21.32 -7.54
N GLN A 143 2.82 -20.51 -8.47
CA GLN A 143 2.01 -20.13 -9.61
C GLN A 143 1.83 -21.35 -10.53
N ARG A 144 0.61 -21.57 -11.06
CA ARG A 144 0.33 -22.73 -11.92
C ARG A 144 1.21 -22.75 -13.18
N TRP A 145 1.46 -21.57 -13.73
CA TRP A 145 2.50 -21.20 -14.67
C TRP A 145 2.77 -19.70 -14.50
N ALA A 146 3.90 -19.19 -15.00
CA ALA A 146 4.24 -17.77 -14.89
C ALA A 146 3.13 -16.87 -15.50
N GLY A 147 2.61 -15.93 -14.70
CA GLY A 147 1.51 -15.05 -15.12
C GLY A 147 0.10 -15.65 -15.03
N SER A 148 -0.06 -16.87 -14.50
CA SER A 148 -1.38 -17.45 -14.26
C SER A 148 -2.19 -16.62 -13.25
N ALA A 149 -3.50 -16.49 -13.51
CA ALA A 149 -4.47 -15.92 -12.58
C ALA A 149 -4.80 -16.86 -11.40
N LYS A 150 -4.10 -18.00 -11.29
CA LYS A 150 -4.28 -18.99 -10.22
C LYS A 150 -2.96 -19.35 -9.56
N VAL A 151 -3.05 -19.59 -8.26
CA VAL A 151 -1.99 -20.17 -7.43
C VAL A 151 -2.43 -21.53 -6.93
N VAL A 152 -1.47 -22.46 -6.89
CA VAL A 152 -1.65 -23.81 -6.37
C VAL A 152 -1.11 -23.84 -4.95
N LEU A 153 -1.97 -24.19 -4.00
CA LEU A 153 -1.65 -24.29 -2.57
C LEU A 153 -0.94 -25.61 -2.25
N PRO A 154 -0.28 -25.71 -1.08
CA PRO A 154 0.12 -27.00 -0.52
C PRO A 154 -1.08 -27.95 -0.44
N GLY A 155 -0.96 -29.14 -1.04
CA GLY A 155 -2.07 -30.10 -1.18
C GLY A 155 -2.83 -30.03 -2.51
N GLY A 156 -2.49 -29.10 -3.40
CA GLY A 156 -2.95 -29.09 -4.80
C GLY A 156 -4.23 -28.31 -5.08
N ALA A 157 -4.85 -27.70 -4.07
CA ALA A 157 -5.99 -26.80 -4.26
C ALA A 157 -5.58 -25.56 -5.07
N GLU A 158 -6.47 -25.07 -5.94
CA GLU A 158 -6.25 -23.84 -6.72
C GLU A 158 -7.07 -22.68 -6.16
N VAL A 159 -6.45 -21.52 -6.03
CA VAL A 159 -7.13 -20.27 -5.66
C VAL A 159 -6.85 -19.19 -6.70
N TRP A 160 -7.85 -18.38 -7.00
CA TRP A 160 -7.69 -17.25 -7.91
C TRP A 160 -6.91 -16.12 -7.24
N THR A 161 -5.96 -15.52 -7.95
CA THR A 161 -5.08 -14.47 -7.39
C THR A 161 -5.82 -13.19 -7.03
N ASN A 162 -6.98 -12.91 -7.63
CA ASN A 162 -7.80 -11.76 -7.27
C ASN A 162 -8.55 -11.96 -5.95
N ALA A 163 -8.85 -13.21 -5.59
CA ALA A 163 -9.52 -13.61 -4.35
C ALA A 163 -8.54 -13.86 -3.18
N VAL A 164 -7.26 -13.49 -3.33
CA VAL A 164 -6.25 -13.58 -2.26
C VAL A 164 -5.82 -12.19 -1.88
N ILE A 165 -5.95 -11.85 -0.60
CA ILE A 165 -5.53 -10.57 -0.04
C ILE A 165 -4.20 -10.77 0.69
N VAL A 166 -3.19 -10.00 0.29
CA VAL A 166 -1.85 -9.97 0.88
C VAL A 166 -1.71 -8.76 1.79
N ARG A 167 -1.15 -8.98 2.97
CA ARG A 167 -0.94 -7.93 3.99
C ARG A 167 0.48 -8.01 4.54
N THR A 168 1.02 -6.87 4.93
CA THR A 168 2.30 -6.78 5.64
C THR A 168 2.09 -7.15 7.11
N THR A 169 2.97 -7.99 7.65
CA THR A 169 2.99 -8.30 9.08
C THR A 169 3.60 -7.14 9.87
N LYS A 170 3.44 -7.13 11.21
CA LYS A 170 4.17 -6.18 12.06
C LYS A 170 5.69 -6.24 11.87
N ALA A 171 6.24 -7.42 11.53
CA ALA A 171 7.65 -7.57 11.24
C ALA A 171 8.03 -6.89 9.92
N GLY A 172 7.25 -7.08 8.86
CA GLY A 172 7.43 -6.38 7.59
C GLY A 172 7.32 -4.86 7.72
N GLN A 173 6.41 -4.37 8.57
CA GLN A 173 6.29 -2.94 8.87
C GLN A 173 7.56 -2.38 9.50
N ARG A 174 8.05 -3.03 10.57
CA ARG A 174 9.30 -2.64 11.24
C ARG A 174 10.52 -2.79 10.35
N TYR A 175 10.50 -3.73 9.40
CA TYR A 175 11.57 -3.91 8.42
C TYR A 175 11.71 -2.65 7.56
N VAL A 176 10.62 -2.16 6.97
CA VAL A 176 10.66 -0.97 6.10
C VAL A 176 10.81 0.35 6.86
N GLU A 177 10.54 0.38 8.16
CA GLU A 177 10.81 1.57 8.99
C GLU A 177 12.32 1.77 9.27
N ARG A 178 13.17 0.77 8.99
CA ARG A 178 14.63 0.84 9.15
C ARG A 178 15.39 1.30 7.91
N TYR A 179 14.71 1.37 6.76
CA TYR A 179 15.27 1.68 5.43
C TYR A 179 14.49 2.82 4.77
#